data_AF-A0A7X8CJ55-F1
#
_entry.id   AF-A0A7X8CJ55-F1
#
_cell.length_a   1.000
_cell.length_b   1.000
_cell.length_c   1.000
_cell.angle_alpha   90.00
_cell.angle_beta   90.00
_cell.angle_gamma   90.00
#
_symmetry.space_group_name_H-M   'P 1'
#
loop_
_entity.id
_entity.type
_entity.pdbx_description
1 polymer ?
#
loop_
_entity_poly.entity_id
_entity_poly.type
_entity_poly.pdbx_seq_one_letter_code
_entity_poly.pdbx_strand_id
1 'polypeptide(L)' 'YLYSSEVYYIISGKGIMHINSQIEQVEEGSTIYIPPKSIQFIENTGSHDLVFLCIVDPAWKKEDEIVL' A
#
# COMPACT_ATOMS: atom_id res chain seq x y z
N TYR A 1 -7.27 -5.99 5.09
CA TYR A 1 -5.90 -6.30 5.56
C TYR A 1 -5.50 -7.69 5.10
N LEU A 2 -4.20 -7.92 4.91
CA LEU A 2 -3.63 -9.24 4.63
C LEU A 2 -3.03 -9.88 5.89
N TYR A 3 -3.01 -11.21 5.97
CA TYR A 3 -2.22 -11.92 6.97
C TYR A 3 -0.72 -11.94 6.65
N SER A 4 -0.35 -11.71 5.39
CA SER A 4 1.02 -11.51 4.92
C SER A 4 1.46 -10.05 4.99
N SER A 5 2.75 -9.80 4.80
CA SER A 5 3.27 -8.43 4.67
C SER A 5 3.17 -7.94 3.22
N GLU A 6 3.07 -6.62 3.06
CA GLU A 6 3.12 -5.98 1.75
C GLU A 6 4.21 -4.91 1.71
N VAL A 7 4.77 -4.71 0.52
CA VAL A 7 5.63 -3.55 0.21
C VAL A 7 5.06 -2.85 -1.01
N TYR A 8 4.77 -1.56 -0.86
CA TYR A 8 4.43 -0.71 -1.99
C TYR A 8 5.66 0.07 -2.43
N TYR A 9 5.92 0.09 -3.74
CA TYR A 9 6.93 0.95 -4.35
C TYR A 9 6.27 1.87 -5.37
N ILE A 10 6.31 3.18 -5.13
CA ILE A 10 5.67 4.17 -6.00
C ILE A 10 6.56 4.41 -7.23
N ILE A 11 6.04 4.05 -8.40
CA ILE A 11 6.72 4.23 -9.70
C ILE A 11 6.46 5.64 -10.25
N SER A 12 5.26 6.19 -10.05
CA SER A 12 4.88 7.51 -10.57
C SER A 12 3.67 8.05 -9.82
N GLY A 13 3.56 9.38 -9.77
CA GLY A 13 2.45 10.09 -9.13
C GLY A 13 2.70 10.39 -7.65
N LYS A 14 1.66 10.87 -6.98
CA LYS A 14 1.69 11.18 -5.54
C LYS A 14 0.36 10.85 -4.90
N GLY A 15 0.41 10.50 -3.63
CA GLY A 15 -0.74 10.08 -2.87
C GLY A 15 -0.56 10.23 -1.38
N ILE A 16 -1.53 9.70 -0.65
CA ILE A 16 -1.47 9.54 0.80
C ILE A 16 -1.68 8.08 1.11
N MET A 17 -0.76 7.50 1.87
CA MET A 17 -0.87 6.15 2.38
C MET A 17 -1.46 6.18 3.80
N HIS A 18 -2.49 5.38 4.03
CA HIS A 18 -3.07 5.16 5.35
C HIS A 18 -2.71 3.75 5.82
N ILE A 19 -2.11 3.64 7.01
CA ILE A 19 -1.77 2.36 7.65
C ILE A 19 -2.16 2.45 9.12
N ASN A 20 -3.27 1.80 9.48
CA ASN A 20 -3.89 1.93 10.81
C ASN A 20 -4.15 3.42 11.16
N SER A 21 -3.42 3.96 12.14
CA SER A 21 -3.51 5.37 12.55
C SER A 21 -2.45 6.28 11.91
N GLN A 22 -1.55 5.72 11.10
CA GLN A 22 -0.50 6.47 10.42
C GLN A 22 -0.98 6.94 9.05
N ILE A 23 -0.62 8.17 8.71
CA ILE A 23 -0.97 8.85 7.47
C ILE A 23 0.29 9.52 6.97
N GLU A 24 0.76 9.13 5.79
CA GLU A 24 2.01 9.63 5.22
C GLU A 24 1.82 10.01 3.76
N GLN A 25 2.48 11.09 3.34
CA GLN A 25 2.55 11.45 1.93
C GLN A 25 3.52 10.51 1.22
N VAL A 26 3.15 10.10 0.00
CA VAL A 26 3.99 9.25 -0.84
C VAL A 26 4.11 9.84 -2.23
N GLU A 27 5.27 9.67 -2.83
CA GLU A 27 5.62 10.14 -4.16
C GLU A 27 6.57 9.16 -4.85
N GLU A 28 6.88 9.39 -6.13
CA GLU A 28 7.83 8.58 -6.90
C GLU A 28 9.11 8.26 -6.11
N GLY A 29 9.47 6.97 -6.09
CA GLY A 29 10.62 6.45 -5.32
C GLY A 29 10.31 6.10 -3.86
N SER A 30 9.13 6.45 -3.34
CA SER A 30 8.71 6.04 -1.99
C SER A 30 8.59 4.52 -1.89
N THR A 31 9.12 3.95 -0.81
CA THR A 31 8.96 2.53 -0.44
C THR A 31 8.24 2.44 0.88
N ILE A 32 7.11 1.75 0.90
CA ILE A 32 6.23 1.66 2.05
C ILE A 32 6.14 0.21 2.48
N TYR A 33 6.53 -0.08 3.72
CA TYR A 33 6.29 -1.37 4.35
C TYR A 33 4.93 -1.37 5.05
N ILE A 34 4.09 -2.35 4.74
CA ILE A 34 2.78 -2.55 5.34
C ILE A 34 2.87 -3.83 6.19
N PRO A 35 2.88 -3.70 7.54
CA PRO A 35 2.93 -4.86 8.40
C PRO A 35 1.69 -5.75 8.23
N PRO A 36 1.83 -7.08 8.42
CA PRO A 36 0.69 -7.99 8.47
C PRO A 36 -0.44 -7.48 9.36
N LYS A 37 -1.67 -7.73 8.93
CA LYS A 37 -2.92 -7.37 9.61
C LYS A 37 -3.16 -5.87 9.79
N SER A 38 -2.43 -5.03 9.06
CA SER A 38 -2.69 -3.59 9.02
C SER A 38 -3.88 -3.28 8.12
N ILE A 39 -4.80 -2.44 8.61
CA ILE A 39 -5.83 -1.84 7.77
C ILE A 39 -5.13 -0.76 6.95
N GLN A 40 -5.23 -0.85 5.63
CA GLN A 40 -4.50 0.01 4.72
C GLN A 40 -5.33 0.39 3.51
N PHE A 41 -5.12 1.60 3.03
CA PHE A 41 -5.55 2.05 1.71
C PHE A 41 -4.65 3.19 1.26
N ILE A 42 -4.66 3.46 -0.05
CA ILE A 42 -3.87 4.53 -0.66
C ILE A 42 -4.81 5.45 -1.46
N GLU A 43 -4.67 6.75 -1.27
CA GLU A 43 -5.44 7.77 -1.98
C GLU A 43 -4.56 8.46 -3.02
N ASN A 44 -5.04 8.58 -4.26
CA ASN A 44 -4.39 9.43 -5.26
C ASN A 44 -4.80 10.90 -5.02
N THR A 45 -3.83 11.73 -4.65
CA THR A 45 -4.03 13.18 -4.40
C THR A 45 -3.45 14.05 -5.51
N GLY A 46 -2.90 13.42 -6.56
CA GLY A 46 -2.37 14.08 -7.74
C GLY A 46 -3.41 14.33 -8.83
N SER A 47 -2.97 14.97 -9.91
CA SER A 47 -3.76 15.20 -11.13
C SER A 47 -3.49 14.17 -12.23
N HIS A 48 -2.67 13.17 -11.95
CA HIS A 48 -2.26 12.10 -12.86
C HIS A 48 -2.35 10.76 -12.13
N ASP A 49 -2.20 9.66 -12.86
CA ASP A 49 -2.25 8.32 -12.28
C ASP A 49 -1.17 8.10 -11.22
N LEU A 50 -1.58 7.49 -10.10
CA LEU A 50 -0.68 6.93 -9.10
C LEU A 50 -0.38 5.48 -9.47
N VAL A 51 0.85 5.21 -9.88
CA VAL A 51 1.31 3.90 -10.34
C VAL A 51 2.31 3.34 -9.35
N PHE A 52 2.08 2.12 -8.88
CA PHE A 52 2.94 1.48 -7.88
C PHE A 52 2.97 -0.03 -8.05
N LEU A 53 4.03 -0.66 -7.54
CA LEU A 53 4.10 -2.10 -7.37
C LEU A 53 3.54 -2.46 -6.00
N CYS A 54 2.63 -3.43 -5.96
CA CYS A 54 2.24 -4.12 -4.74
C CYS A 54 2.96 -5.47 -4.70
N ILE A 55 3.81 -5.66 -3.70
CA ILE A 55 4.62 -6.87 -3.51
C ILE A 55 4.16 -7.51 -2.21
N VAL A 56 3.73 -8.77 -2.26
CA VAL A 56 3.22 -9.49 -1.08
C VAL A 56 4.14 -10.66 -0.77
N ASP A 57 4.61 -10.76 0.48
CA ASP A 57 5.39 -11.88 0.98
C ASP A 57 4.85 -12.38 2.34
N PRO A 58 4.58 -13.70 2.48
CA PRO A 58 4.55 -14.73 1.42
C PRO A 58 3.54 -14.44 0.31
N ALA A 59 3.70 -15.09 -0.85
CA ALA A 59 2.86 -14.90 -2.03
C ALA A 59 1.36 -14.86 -1.69
N TRP A 60 0.67 -13.86 -2.25
CA TRP A 60 -0.74 -13.60 -1.97
C TRP A 60 -1.62 -14.82 -2.21
N LYS A 61 -2.57 -15.04 -1.30
CA LYS A 61 -3.66 -15.98 -1.45
C LYS A 61 -4.95 -15.28 -1.07
N LYS A 62 -6.01 -15.58 -1.81
CA LYS A 62 -7.35 -15.03 -1.58
C LYS A 62 -7.87 -15.29 -0.16
N GLU A 63 -7.49 -16.42 0.43
CA GLU A 63 -7.86 -16.84 1.78
C GLU A 63 -7.26 -15.94 2.87
N ASP A 64 -6.11 -15.31 2.56
CA ASP A 64 -5.33 -14.50 3.48
C ASP A 64 -5.73 -13.01 3.44
N GLU A 65 -6.78 -12.67 2.68
CA GLU A 65 -7.28 -11.32 2.50
C GLU A 65 -8.64 -11.12 3.15
N ILE A 66 -8.75 -10.05 3.94
CA ILE A 66 -10.00 -9.56 4.49
C ILE A 66 -10.23 -8.15 3.98
N VAL A 67 -11.29 -7.96 3.19
CA VAL A 67 -11.72 -6.64 2.71
C VAL A 67 -12.66 -6.02 3.75
N LEU A 68 -12.40 -4.77 4.10
CA LEU A 68 -13.18 -3.98 5.07
C LEU A 68 -13.75 -2.74 4.38
#